data_AF-A0A1F9PH77-F1
#
_entry.id   AF-A0A1F9PH77-F1
#
_cell.length_a   1.000
_cell.length_b   1.000
_cell.length_c   1.000
_cell.angle_alpha   90.00
_cell.angle_beta   90.00
_cell.angle_gamma   90.00
#
_symmetry.space_group_name_H-M   'P 1'
#
loop_
_entity.id
_entity.type
_entity.pdbx_description
1 polymer ?
#
loop_
_entity_poly.entity_id
_entity_poly.type
_entity_poly.pdbx_seq_one_letter_code
_entity_poly.pdbx_strand_id
1 'polypeptide(L)'
;MRKMIPMILKMAVVLVMLAGLFCSDPARASEMDFSKAVVIGSGPKTVVEFTDPDCPYCRTASKYFDGRPDVTRKVFFYPLPRHPKAKEKVQYALSQQDKAKAYHEIMSGKLDRAQRIEGITANGVKLQEEHLEITRKAKISATPTFIINGRIIEGLDKKRIEEALGR
;
A
#
# COMPACT_ATOMS: atom_id res chain seq x y z
N MET A 1 -23.44 77.51 2.06
CA MET A 1 -22.27 76.75 2.56
C MET A 1 -22.76 75.50 3.27
N ARG A 2 -22.00 74.40 3.16
CA ARG A 2 -22.25 73.01 3.65
C ARG A 2 -23.26 72.16 2.88
N LYS A 3 -22.76 71.47 1.86
CA LYS A 3 -23.30 70.18 1.40
C LYS A 3 -22.89 69.12 2.43
N MET A 4 -23.85 68.33 2.89
CA MET A 4 -23.65 67.24 3.85
C MET A 4 -24.03 65.94 3.15
N ILE A 5 -23.05 65.07 2.98
CA ILE A 5 -23.20 63.70 2.45
C ILE A 5 -23.32 62.76 3.65
N PRO A 6 -24.26 61.80 3.63
CA PRO A 6 -23.99 60.45 4.13
C PRO A 6 -24.48 59.42 3.10
N MET A 7 -23.62 58.64 2.45
CA MET A 7 -23.04 57.37 2.93
C MET A 7 -24.05 56.39 3.55
N ILE A 8 -24.79 55.66 2.70
CA ILE A 8 -25.41 54.37 3.01
C ILE A 8 -25.13 53.47 1.79
N LEU A 9 -23.96 52.81 1.78
CA LEU A 9 -23.75 51.41 2.16
C LEU A 9 -24.49 50.42 1.23
N LYS A 10 -23.73 49.96 0.22
CA LYS A 10 -24.05 48.85 -0.66
C LYS A 10 -24.21 47.57 0.17
N MET A 11 -25.42 47.03 0.30
CA MET A 11 -25.60 45.61 0.68
C MET A 11 -25.54 44.77 -0.59
N ALA A 12 -24.34 44.29 -0.94
CA ALA A 12 -24.20 43.10 -1.77
C ALA A 12 -24.42 41.89 -0.86
N VAL A 13 -25.52 41.19 -1.06
CA VAL A 13 -25.78 39.88 -0.46
C VAL A 13 -24.81 38.89 -1.10
N VAL A 14 -23.72 38.56 -0.39
CA VAL A 14 -22.85 37.45 -0.75
C VAL A 14 -23.56 36.18 -0.28
N LEU A 15 -24.28 35.54 -1.21
CA LEU A 15 -24.79 34.19 -1.06
C LEU A 15 -23.57 33.25 -0.97
N VAL A 16 -23.17 32.90 0.25
CA VAL A 16 -22.18 31.85 0.50
C VAL A 16 -22.82 30.51 0.14
N MET A 17 -22.67 30.10 -1.12
CA MET A 17 -22.84 28.70 -1.52
C MET A 17 -21.66 27.91 -0.93
N LEU A 18 -21.83 27.41 0.29
CA LEU A 18 -21.06 26.31 0.85
C LEU A 18 -21.40 25.04 0.04
N ALA A 19 -20.88 24.95 -1.18
CA ALA A 19 -20.87 23.72 -1.95
C ALA A 19 -19.81 22.77 -1.34
N GLY A 20 -20.31 21.61 -0.90
CA GLY A 20 -19.62 20.59 -0.12
C GLY A 20 -18.15 20.32 -0.47
N LEU A 21 -17.30 20.51 0.53
CA LEU A 21 -16.03 19.80 0.68
C LEU A 21 -16.34 18.36 1.14
N PHE A 22 -16.71 17.50 0.19
CA PHE A 22 -16.56 16.05 0.33
C PHE A 22 -15.86 15.50 -0.91
N CYS A 23 -14.60 15.89 -1.10
CA CYS A 23 -13.69 15.10 -1.93
C CYS A 23 -13.21 13.90 -1.11
N SER A 24 -14.03 12.86 -1.03
CA SER A 24 -13.49 11.52 -0.79
C SER A 24 -12.84 11.10 -2.10
N ASP A 25 -11.56 11.42 -2.29
CA ASP A 25 -10.81 11.01 -3.48
C ASP A 25 -10.79 9.48 -3.58
N PRO A 26 -11.57 8.86 -4.50
CA PRO A 26 -11.52 7.41 -4.72
C PRO A 26 -10.25 7.01 -5.49
N ALA A 27 -9.43 8.00 -5.89
CA ALA A 27 -8.45 7.91 -6.96
C ALA A 27 -7.16 7.15 -6.62
N ARG A 28 -6.90 6.78 -5.36
CA ARG A 28 -5.60 6.17 -5.02
C ARG A 28 -5.47 4.68 -5.35
N ALA A 29 -6.57 3.94 -5.39
CA ALA A 29 -6.54 2.50 -5.71
C ALA A 29 -6.74 2.20 -7.20
N SER A 30 -7.39 3.10 -7.95
CA SER A 30 -7.81 2.87 -9.34
C SER A 30 -6.69 2.99 -10.38
N GLU A 31 -5.48 3.42 -10.01
CA GLU A 31 -4.37 3.65 -10.95
C GLU A 31 -3.18 2.67 -10.79
N MET A 32 -3.30 1.65 -9.92
CA MET A 32 -2.23 0.67 -9.74
C MET A 32 -2.38 -0.51 -10.69
N ASP A 33 -1.28 -0.87 -11.36
CA ASP A 33 -1.20 -2.06 -12.21
C ASP A 33 -1.11 -3.33 -11.34
N PHE A 34 -2.26 -3.88 -10.98
CA PHE A 34 -2.34 -5.10 -10.17
C PHE A 34 -1.87 -6.37 -10.89
N SER A 35 -1.63 -6.33 -12.20
CA SER A 35 -1.07 -7.48 -12.93
C SER A 35 0.36 -7.81 -12.47
N LYS A 36 1.05 -6.83 -11.87
CA LYS A 36 2.41 -6.95 -11.34
C LYS A 36 2.47 -7.50 -9.92
N ALA A 37 1.37 -7.43 -9.17
CA ALA A 37 1.34 -7.83 -7.77
C ALA A 37 1.58 -9.33 -7.58
N VAL A 38 2.21 -9.70 -6.47
CA VAL A 38 2.15 -11.09 -5.99
C VAL A 38 0.78 -11.31 -5.34
N VAL A 39 0.04 -12.30 -5.84
CA VAL A 39 -1.30 -12.62 -5.31
C VAL A 39 -1.19 -13.71 -4.24
N ILE A 40 -1.69 -13.44 -3.04
CA ILE A 40 -1.72 -14.37 -1.93
C ILE A 40 -3.17 -14.57 -1.47
N GLY A 41 -3.61 -15.83 -1.37
CA GLY A 41 -4.99 -16.19 -1.01
C GLY A 41 -5.97 -16.10 -2.18
N SER A 42 -7.23 -16.40 -1.90
CA SER A 42 -8.30 -16.51 -2.91
C SER A 42 -9.68 -16.05 -2.39
N GLY A 43 -9.71 -15.33 -1.26
CA GLY A 43 -10.94 -14.85 -0.67
C GLY A 43 -11.52 -13.62 -1.38
N PRO A 44 -12.82 -13.32 -1.17
CA PRO A 44 -13.51 -12.26 -1.89
C PRO A 44 -13.07 -10.85 -1.50
N LYS A 45 -12.50 -10.64 -0.30
CA LYS A 45 -12.06 -9.32 0.16
C LYS A 45 -10.66 -9.02 -0.33
N THR A 46 -10.49 -7.93 -1.09
CA THR A 46 -9.17 -7.54 -1.60
C THR A 46 -8.43 -6.62 -0.61
N VAL A 47 -7.16 -6.93 -0.34
CA VAL A 47 -6.23 -6.09 0.40
C VAL A 47 -5.04 -5.78 -0.49
N VAL A 48 -4.78 -4.51 -0.80
CA VAL A 48 -3.49 -4.13 -1.40
C VAL A 48 -2.50 -3.95 -0.28
N GLU A 49 -1.33 -4.56 -0.40
CA GLU A 49 -0.31 -4.52 0.63
C GLU A 49 1.04 -4.10 0.07
N PHE A 50 1.70 -3.21 0.80
CA PHE A 50 3.10 -2.84 0.60
C PHE A 50 3.93 -3.39 1.76
N THR A 51 4.90 -4.23 1.45
CA THR A 51 5.55 -5.09 2.46
C THR A 51 7.05 -5.23 2.24
N ASP A 52 7.77 -5.55 3.31
CA ASP A 52 9.21 -5.75 3.31
C ASP A 52 9.54 -7.08 4.02
N PRO A 53 10.24 -8.03 3.36
CA PRO A 53 10.54 -9.33 3.95
C PRO A 53 11.44 -9.29 5.17
N ASP A 54 12.16 -8.19 5.45
CA ASP A 54 13.01 -8.07 6.64
C ASP A 54 12.39 -7.20 7.74
N CYS A 55 11.19 -6.63 7.50
CA CYS A 55 10.45 -5.90 8.52
C CYS A 55 9.68 -6.85 9.46
N PRO A 56 9.95 -6.85 10.78
CA PRO A 56 9.26 -7.75 11.72
C PRO A 56 7.74 -7.59 11.73
N TYR A 57 7.24 -6.35 11.57
CA TYR A 57 5.80 -6.08 11.49
C TYR A 57 5.17 -6.63 10.21
N CYS A 58 5.89 -6.58 9.08
CA CYS A 58 5.44 -7.19 7.82
C CYS A 58 5.33 -8.71 7.93
N ARG A 59 6.30 -9.37 8.58
CA ARG A 59 6.23 -10.81 8.84
C ARG A 59 5.07 -11.18 9.76
N THR A 60 4.82 -10.36 10.78
CA THR A 60 3.67 -10.53 11.68
C THR A 60 2.36 -10.34 10.93
N ALA A 61 2.30 -9.38 9.99
CA ALA A 61 1.15 -9.18 9.12
C ALA A 61 0.91 -10.37 8.19
N SER A 62 1.96 -10.93 7.57
CA SER A 62 1.86 -12.15 6.76
C SER A 62 1.20 -13.28 7.54
N LYS A 63 1.69 -13.57 8.76
CA LYS A 63 1.13 -14.62 9.62
C LYS A 63 -0.32 -14.35 10.02
N TYR A 64 -0.68 -13.09 10.25
CA TYR A 64 -2.05 -12.70 10.55
C TYR A 64 -2.99 -12.99 9.36
N PHE A 65 -2.55 -12.70 8.13
CA PHE A 65 -3.35 -12.97 6.93
C PHE A 65 -3.35 -14.44 6.49
N ASP A 66 -2.36 -15.25 6.85
CA ASP A 66 -2.36 -16.70 6.55
C ASP A 66 -3.60 -17.41 7.13
N GLY A 67 -4.17 -16.89 8.22
CA GLY A 67 -5.43 -17.37 8.81
C GLY A 67 -6.72 -16.78 8.23
N ARG A 68 -6.66 -16.05 7.11
CA ARG A 68 -7.79 -15.29 6.54
C ARG A 68 -8.23 -15.83 5.17
N PRO A 69 -9.02 -16.92 5.12
CA PRO A 69 -9.52 -17.46 3.86
C PRO A 69 -10.49 -16.51 3.14
N ASP A 70 -11.02 -15.50 3.85
CA ASP A 70 -11.89 -14.47 3.29
C ASP A 70 -11.14 -13.36 2.54
N VAL A 71 -9.80 -13.39 2.50
CA VAL A 71 -8.96 -12.34 1.93
C VAL A 71 -8.15 -12.83 0.71
N THR A 72 -8.02 -11.96 -0.29
CA THR A 72 -6.99 -12.01 -1.34
C THR A 72 -6.10 -10.78 -1.20
N ARG A 73 -4.79 -10.97 -1.11
CA ARG A 73 -3.81 -9.90 -1.04
C ARG A 73 -3.16 -9.65 -2.40
N LYS A 74 -3.05 -8.38 -2.78
CA LYS A 74 -2.25 -7.88 -3.90
C LYS A 74 -0.98 -7.26 -3.31
N VAL A 75 0.10 -8.02 -3.28
CA VAL A 75 1.33 -7.65 -2.59
C VAL A 75 2.30 -6.97 -3.54
N PHE A 76 2.73 -5.78 -3.15
CA PHE A 76 3.87 -5.06 -3.71
C PHE A 76 4.99 -5.01 -2.67
N PHE A 77 6.22 -5.19 -3.13
CA PHE A 77 7.38 -5.21 -2.25
C PHE A 77 8.01 -3.82 -2.19
N TYR A 78 8.26 -3.35 -0.97
CA TYR A 78 8.95 -2.10 -0.69
C TYR A 78 10.09 -2.34 0.32
N PRO A 79 11.24 -2.87 -0.14
CA PRO A 79 12.41 -3.08 0.73
C PRO A 79 12.94 -1.73 1.24
N LEU A 80 12.88 -1.54 2.56
CA LEU A 80 13.31 -0.29 3.19
C LEU A 80 14.84 -0.15 3.16
N PRO A 81 15.39 1.07 3.06
CA PRO A 81 16.85 1.30 3.05
C PRO A 81 17.59 0.70 4.26
N ARG A 82 16.93 0.64 5.42
CA ARG A 82 17.47 0.04 6.66
C ARG A 82 17.53 -1.50 6.64
N HIS A 83 17.01 -2.14 5.60
CA HIS A 83 17.02 -3.60 5.41
C HIS A 83 17.78 -3.98 4.14
N PRO A 84 19.12 -3.89 4.14
CA PRO A 84 19.93 -4.04 2.92
C PRO A 84 19.77 -5.42 2.24
N LYS A 85 19.42 -6.46 3.00
CA LYS A 85 19.22 -7.82 2.48
C LYS A 85 17.82 -8.08 1.90
N ALA A 86 16.85 -7.19 2.17
CA ALA A 86 15.48 -7.35 1.69
C ALA A 86 15.40 -7.30 0.17
N LYS A 87 16.20 -6.44 -0.48
CA LYS A 87 16.21 -6.27 -1.94
C LYS A 87 16.48 -7.58 -2.67
N GLU A 88 17.52 -8.31 -2.27
CA GLU A 88 17.89 -9.59 -2.89
C GLU A 88 16.79 -10.65 -2.70
N LYS A 89 16.17 -10.72 -1.52
CA LYS A 89 15.04 -11.63 -1.23
C LYS A 89 13.82 -11.32 -2.10
N VAL A 90 13.51 -10.04 -2.29
CA VAL A 90 12.41 -9.61 -3.17
C VAL A 90 12.69 -10.00 -4.62
N GLN A 91 13.90 -9.73 -5.11
CA GLN A 91 14.30 -10.09 -6.48
C GLN A 91 14.23 -11.61 -6.71
N TYR A 92 14.62 -12.40 -5.71
CA TYR A 92 14.44 -13.85 -5.72
C TYR A 92 12.97 -14.24 -5.85
N ALA A 93 12.10 -13.75 -4.97
CA ALA A 93 10.70 -14.13 -4.96
C ALA A 93 9.99 -13.74 -6.27
N LEU A 94 10.32 -12.57 -6.82
CA LEU A 94 9.78 -12.09 -8.09
C LEU A 94 10.35 -12.82 -9.32
N SER A 95 11.47 -13.52 -9.16
CA SER A 95 12.04 -14.37 -10.22
C SER A 95 11.41 -15.76 -10.28
N GLN A 96 10.71 -16.20 -9.23
CA GLN A 96 10.14 -17.55 -9.20
C GLN A 96 8.89 -17.67 -10.07
N GLN A 97 8.65 -18.89 -10.57
CA GLN A 97 7.41 -19.26 -11.25
C GLN A 97 6.23 -19.16 -10.27
N ASP A 98 6.35 -19.80 -9.11
CA ASP A 98 5.41 -19.69 -8.00
C ASP A 98 5.86 -18.59 -7.03
N LYS A 99 5.42 -17.36 -7.34
CA LYS A 99 5.71 -16.17 -6.53
C LYS A 99 5.03 -16.22 -5.17
N ALA A 100 3.88 -16.91 -5.05
CA ALA A 100 3.16 -17.02 -3.79
C ALA A 100 3.92 -17.90 -2.80
N LYS A 101 4.40 -19.06 -3.25
CA LYS A 101 5.31 -19.89 -2.46
C LYS A 101 6.58 -19.13 -2.08
N ALA A 102 7.22 -18.47 -3.04
CA ALA A 102 8.46 -17.73 -2.79
C ALA A 102 8.25 -16.54 -1.84
N TYR A 103 7.09 -15.89 -1.88
CA TYR A 103 6.66 -14.90 -0.90
C TYR A 103 6.68 -15.50 0.52
N HIS A 104 6.04 -16.64 0.74
CA HIS A 104 6.03 -17.27 2.08
C HIS A 104 7.44 -17.70 2.53
N GLU A 105 8.31 -18.13 1.63
CA GLU A 105 9.70 -18.45 1.95
C GLU A 105 10.47 -17.23 2.48
N ILE A 106 10.38 -16.08 1.81
CA ILE A 106 11.09 -14.88 2.27
C ILE A 106 10.46 -14.28 3.53
N MET A 107 9.13 -14.30 3.64
CA MET A 107 8.41 -13.74 4.78
C MET A 107 8.51 -14.60 6.05
N SER A 108 8.73 -15.90 5.91
CA SER A 108 9.01 -16.79 7.04
C SER A 108 10.44 -16.65 7.57
N GLY A 109 11.32 -15.97 6.83
CA GLY A 109 12.74 -15.82 7.16
C GLY A 109 13.61 -17.01 6.72
N LYS A 110 13.10 -17.91 5.87
CA LYS A 110 13.86 -19.07 5.37
C LYS A 110 15.22 -18.68 4.77
N LEU A 111 15.30 -17.51 4.15
CA LEU A 111 16.51 -16.99 3.50
C LEU A 111 17.32 -16.00 4.36
N ASP A 112 17.02 -15.82 5.65
CA ASP A 112 17.70 -14.81 6.48
C ASP A 112 19.18 -15.07 6.70
N ARG A 113 19.55 -16.35 6.76
CA ARG A 113 20.93 -16.81 6.94
C ARG A 113 21.60 -17.22 5.63
N ALA A 114 20.93 -17.05 4.50
CA ALA A 114 21.54 -17.34 3.20
C ALA A 114 22.73 -16.40 2.99
N GLN A 115 23.89 -16.98 2.66
CA GLN A 115 25.07 -16.21 2.27
C GLN A 115 24.95 -15.68 0.83
N ARG A 116 24.20 -16.40 0.00
CA ARG A 116 23.88 -16.07 -1.40
C ARG A 116 22.47 -16.54 -1.71
N ILE A 117 21.71 -15.74 -2.46
CA ILE A 117 20.41 -16.16 -2.99
C ILE A 117 20.54 -16.38 -4.50
N GLU A 118 20.30 -17.61 -4.94
CA GLU A 118 20.38 -18.01 -6.34
C GLU A 118 19.02 -17.98 -7.03
N GLY A 119 18.99 -18.08 -8.36
CA GLY A 119 17.74 -18.09 -9.12
C GLY A 119 17.10 -16.71 -9.33
N ILE A 120 17.87 -15.63 -9.13
CA ILE A 120 17.45 -14.27 -9.49
C ILE A 120 17.59 -14.08 -11.00
N THR A 121 16.55 -13.55 -11.63
CA THR A 121 16.47 -13.29 -13.08
C THR A 121 16.39 -11.79 -13.36
N ALA A 122 16.76 -11.37 -14.57
CA ALA A 122 16.60 -9.98 -15.01
C ALA A 122 15.13 -9.50 -14.92
N ASN A 123 14.18 -10.39 -15.21
CA ASN A 123 12.75 -10.08 -15.09
C ASN A 123 12.32 -9.83 -13.63
N GLY A 124 12.82 -10.61 -12.68
CA GLY A 124 12.55 -10.38 -11.25
C GLY A 124 13.16 -9.09 -10.73
N VAL A 125 14.36 -8.72 -11.20
CA VAL A 125 14.98 -7.42 -10.91
C VAL A 125 14.13 -6.27 -11.46
N LYS A 126 13.72 -6.36 -12.73
CA LYS A 126 12.83 -5.37 -13.35
C LYS A 126 11.49 -5.24 -12.62
N LEU A 127 10.85 -6.37 -12.28
CA LEU A 127 9.58 -6.35 -11.56
C LEU A 127 9.71 -5.75 -10.15
N GLN A 128 10.87 -5.93 -9.49
CA GLN A 128 11.18 -5.27 -8.23
C GLN A 128 11.27 -3.74 -8.38
N GLU A 129 11.81 -3.22 -9.48
CA GLU A 129 11.83 -1.78 -9.77
C GLU A 129 10.42 -1.26 -10.07
N GLU A 130 9.60 -2.04 -10.78
CA GLU A 130 8.21 -1.69 -11.04
C GLU A 130 7.36 -1.66 -9.75
N HIS A 131 7.61 -2.56 -8.80
CA HIS A 131 7.01 -2.50 -7.46
C HIS A 131 7.37 -1.21 -6.72
N LEU A 132 8.64 -0.77 -6.79
CA LEU A 132 9.07 0.49 -6.19
C LEU A 132 8.38 1.70 -6.84
N GLU A 133 8.23 1.68 -8.16
CA GLU A 133 7.55 2.75 -8.89
C GLU A 133 6.06 2.82 -8.54
N ILE A 134 5.38 1.67 -8.43
CA ILE A 134 3.98 1.60 -7.96
C ILE A 134 3.86 2.16 -6.54
N THR A 135 4.77 1.74 -5.64
CA THR A 135 4.83 2.22 -4.25
C THR A 135 4.99 3.75 -4.18
N ARG A 136 5.89 4.30 -5.01
CA ARG A 136 6.16 5.74 -5.11
C ARG A 136 4.94 6.51 -5.62
N LYS A 137 4.29 6.03 -6.70
CA LYS A 137 3.06 6.64 -7.25
C LYS A 137 1.90 6.61 -6.24
N ALA A 138 1.78 5.52 -5.48
CA ALA A 138 0.82 5.37 -4.41
C ALA A 138 1.14 6.22 -3.17
N LYS A 139 2.27 6.94 -3.15
CA LYS A 139 2.75 7.79 -2.04
C LYS A 139 2.93 7.02 -0.73
N ILE A 140 3.32 5.75 -0.83
CA ILE A 140 3.59 4.90 0.33
C ILE A 140 5.04 5.11 0.79
N SER A 141 5.21 5.37 2.09
CA SER A 141 6.52 5.68 2.70
C SER A 141 6.93 4.73 3.83
N ALA A 142 6.05 3.79 4.21
CA ALA A 142 6.28 2.86 5.32
C ALA A 142 5.74 1.45 5.01
N THR A 143 6.25 0.45 5.75
CA THR A 143 5.79 -0.94 5.68
C THR A 143 5.56 -1.54 7.09
N PRO A 144 4.56 -2.42 7.26
CA PRO A 144 3.53 -2.74 6.26
C PRO A 144 2.56 -1.57 6.09
N THR A 145 2.04 -1.38 4.89
CA THR A 145 0.92 -0.46 4.63
C THR A 145 -0.14 -1.19 3.82
N PHE A 146 -1.41 -0.99 4.18
CA PHE A 146 -2.55 -1.63 3.55
C PHE A 146 -3.48 -0.60 2.93
N ILE A 147 -4.05 -0.93 1.77
CA ILE A 147 -5.19 -0.22 1.20
C ILE A 147 -6.36 -1.18 1.13
N ILE A 148 -7.43 -0.87 1.87
CA ILE A 148 -8.63 -1.70 2.01
C ILE A 148 -9.84 -0.81 1.86
N ASN A 149 -10.68 -1.05 0.85
CA ASN A 149 -11.88 -0.25 0.56
C ASN A 149 -11.60 1.27 0.53
N GLY A 150 -10.51 1.67 -0.11
CA GLY A 150 -10.07 3.07 -0.21
C GLY A 150 -9.39 3.64 1.04
N ARG A 151 -9.37 2.91 2.17
CA ARG A 151 -8.71 3.35 3.41
C ARG A 151 -7.25 2.93 3.42
N ILE A 152 -6.36 3.87 3.74
CA ILE A 152 -4.94 3.60 3.97
C ILE A 152 -4.73 3.32 5.46
N ILE A 153 -4.06 2.21 5.76
CA ILE A 153 -3.72 1.77 7.12
C ILE A 153 -2.21 1.52 7.14
N GLU A 154 -1.47 2.41 7.79
CA GLU A 154 -0.03 2.26 8.01
C GLU A 154 0.22 1.44 9.28
N GLY A 155 1.17 0.52 9.21
CA GLY A 155 1.48 -0.42 10.28
C GLY A 155 0.45 -1.53 10.44
N LEU A 156 0.77 -2.48 11.33
CA LEU A 156 -0.12 -3.60 11.64
C LEU A 156 -1.14 -3.21 12.72
N ASP A 157 -2.11 -2.36 12.35
CA ASP A 157 -3.27 -2.06 13.19
C ASP A 157 -4.41 -3.03 12.85
N LYS A 158 -4.45 -4.15 13.58
CA LYS A 158 -5.46 -5.20 13.35
C LYS A 158 -6.88 -4.68 13.48
N LYS A 159 -7.15 -3.77 14.42
CA LYS A 159 -8.51 -3.23 14.64
C LYS A 159 -8.96 -2.46 13.41
N ARG A 160 -8.14 -1.53 12.92
CA ARG A 160 -8.45 -0.75 11.71
C ARG A 160 -8.55 -1.63 10.46
N ILE A 161 -7.76 -2.70 10.39
CA ILE A 161 -7.85 -3.69 9.29
C ILE A 161 -9.21 -4.39 9.31
N GLU A 162 -9.66 -4.91 10.47
CA GLU A 162 -10.98 -5.56 10.56
C GLU A 162 -12.11 -4.59 10.24
N GLU A 163 -12.06 -3.36 10.78
CA GLU A 163 -13.04 -2.30 10.50
C GLU A 163 -13.11 -1.98 8.99
N ALA A 164 -11.96 -1.91 8.32
CA ALA A 164 -11.90 -1.68 6.88
C ALA A 164 -12.40 -2.88 6.07
N LEU A 165 -12.27 -4.10 6.60
CA LEU A 165 -12.82 -5.34 6.04
C LEU A 165 -14.31 -5.54 6.38
N GLY A 166 -14.95 -4.59 7.05
CA GLY A 166 -16.38 -4.60 7.37
C GLY A 166 -16.73 -5.51 8.56
N ARG A 167 -15.87 -5.57 9.57
CA ARG A 167 -16.10 -6.27 10.83
C ARG A 167 -16.04 -5.32 12.02
#